data_AF-V5HJK9-F1
#
_entry.id   AF-V5HJK9-F1
#
_cell.length_a   1.000
_cell.length_b   1.000
_cell.length_c   1.000
_cell.angle_alpha   90.00
_cell.angle_beta   90.00
_cell.angle_gamma   90.00
#
_symmetry.space_group_name_H-M   'P 1'
#
loop_
_entity.id
_entity.type
_entity.pdbx_description
1 polymer ?
#
loop_
_entity_poly.entity_id
_entity_poly.type
_entity_poly.pdbx_seq_one_letter_code
_entity_poly.pdbx_strand_id
1 'polypeptide(L)'
;VWLLPLMLQALTKKLQSSRTTGNKNNYKIKFNYPPYIRNHHDFASKLLNICTDYKPQTREANVKQTTSRINDLKVDFQKCTFLCKREFGNVTLDLPEETPCGPNNQTCKIKEECVPYTPGC
;
A
#
# COMPACT_ATOMS: atom_id res chain seq x y z
N VAL A 1 4.62 -34.17 43.16
CA VAL A 1 5.39 -33.98 41.91
C VAL A 1 4.54 -33.14 40.96
N TRP A 2 4.95 -31.88 40.76
CA TRP A 2 4.96 -31.03 39.54
C TRP A 2 3.99 -31.41 38.40
N LEU A 3 3.26 -30.54 37.69
CA LEU A 3 3.13 -29.09 37.54
C LEU A 3 1.94 -28.88 36.58
N LEU A 4 1.10 -27.88 36.81
CA LEU A 4 0.46 -27.08 35.74
C LEU A 4 0.93 -25.65 35.99
N PRO A 5 1.05 -24.73 35.00
CA PRO A 5 0.47 -24.73 33.65
C PRO A 5 1.48 -24.26 32.57
N LEU A 6 1.10 -24.17 31.29
CA LEU A 6 1.54 -23.15 30.30
C LEU A 6 1.33 -23.68 28.86
N MET A 7 0.23 -23.30 28.22
CA MET A 7 0.15 -23.22 26.76
C MET A 7 -0.77 -22.04 26.37
N LEU A 8 -0.39 -20.82 26.76
CA LEU A 8 -1.08 -19.60 26.30
C LEU A 8 -0.13 -18.46 25.90
N GLN A 9 1.06 -18.78 25.36
CA GLN A 9 2.04 -17.75 24.96
C GLN A 9 2.51 -17.81 23.50
N ALA A 10 1.92 -18.66 22.66
CA ALA A 10 2.40 -18.82 21.29
C ALA A 10 1.78 -17.85 20.25
N LEU A 11 0.62 -17.23 20.51
CA LEU A 11 -0.08 -16.43 19.50
C LEU A 11 0.30 -14.94 19.49
N THR A 12 0.89 -14.41 20.55
CA THR A 12 1.21 -12.96 20.66
C THR A 12 2.52 -12.56 20.00
N LYS A 13 3.38 -13.53 19.62
CA LYS A 13 4.67 -13.22 18.98
C LYS A 13 4.60 -12.87 17.48
N LYS A 14 3.47 -13.07 16.80
CA LYS A 14 3.33 -12.70 15.37
C LYS A 14 2.70 -11.34 15.13
N LEU A 15 2.24 -10.66 16.19
CA LEU A 15 1.79 -9.26 16.15
C LEU A 15 2.87 -8.29 16.67
N GLN A 16 4.13 -8.72 16.75
CA GLN A 16 5.24 -7.82 16.97
C GLN A 16 5.63 -7.22 15.61
N SER A 17 4.77 -6.29 15.17
CA SER A 17 5.14 -5.15 14.34
C SER A 17 6.60 -4.83 14.60
N SER A 18 7.45 -5.00 13.59
CA SER A 18 8.82 -4.52 13.62
C SER A 18 8.79 -3.01 13.77
N ARG A 19 8.67 -2.53 15.02
CA ARG A 19 9.05 -1.18 15.39
C ARG A 19 10.57 -1.17 15.38
N THR A 20 11.13 -0.95 14.20
CA THR A 20 12.51 -0.56 14.07
C THR A 20 12.60 0.85 14.68
N THR A 21 13.06 0.92 15.92
CA THR A 21 13.53 2.14 16.58
C THR A 21 14.80 2.61 15.87
N GLY A 22 14.61 3.22 14.69
CA GLY A 22 15.61 4.04 14.03
C GLY A 22 15.27 5.49 14.35
N ASN A 23 16.16 6.18 15.07
CA ASN A 23 16.12 7.63 15.24
C ASN A 23 16.05 8.28 13.85
N LYS A 24 14.89 8.84 13.48
CA LYS A 24 14.67 9.47 12.17
C LYS A 24 13.93 10.76 12.42
N ASN A 25 14.63 11.87 12.18
CA ASN A 25 14.07 13.20 12.02
C ASN A 25 12.67 13.12 11.39
N ASN A 26 11.70 13.77 12.03
CA ASN A 26 10.27 13.80 11.72
C ASN A 26 9.99 14.46 10.35
N TYR A 27 10.61 13.98 9.27
CA TYR A 27 10.21 14.30 7.91
C TYR A 27 8.84 13.67 7.71
N LYS A 28 7.80 14.46 8.00
CA LYS A 28 6.43 14.14 7.66
C LYS A 28 6.37 14.09 6.14
N ILE A 29 6.52 12.89 5.57
CA ILE A 29 6.50 12.66 4.13
C ILE A 29 5.21 13.27 3.60
N LYS A 30 5.33 14.29 2.75
CA LYS A 30 4.18 14.91 2.10
C LYS A 30 3.87 14.13 0.84
N PHE A 31 2.64 13.62 0.75
CA PHE A 31 2.12 13.00 -0.46
C PHE A 31 1.35 14.04 -1.27
N ASN A 32 1.35 13.84 -2.58
CA ASN A 32 0.64 14.68 -3.55
C ASN A 32 -0.65 13.99 -4.02
N TYR A 33 -1.37 13.34 -3.10
CA TYR A 33 -2.68 12.76 -3.42
C TYR A 33 -3.77 13.84 -3.46
N PRO A 34 -4.87 13.58 -4.18
CA PRO A 34 -6.02 14.46 -4.19
C PRO A 34 -6.57 14.77 -2.79
N PRO A 35 -7.18 15.95 -2.58
CA PRO A 35 -7.78 16.33 -1.30
C PRO A 35 -8.88 15.38 -0.80
N TYR A 36 -9.58 14.69 -1.72
CA TYR A 36 -10.61 13.72 -1.37
C TYR A 36 -10.06 12.41 -0.77
N ILE A 37 -8.74 12.17 -0.85
CA ILE A 37 -8.07 11.12 -0.08
C ILE A 37 -7.80 11.68 1.33
N ARG A 38 -8.59 11.26 2.32
CA ARG A 38 -8.55 11.87 3.67
C ARG A 38 -7.27 11.56 4.45
N ASN A 39 -6.75 10.34 4.36
CA ASN A 39 -5.52 9.93 5.04
C ASN A 39 -4.49 9.43 4.03
N HIS A 40 -3.58 10.33 3.65
CA HIS A 40 -2.56 10.05 2.63
C HIS A 40 -1.54 8.99 3.07
N HIS A 41 -1.16 8.98 4.35
CA HIS A 41 -0.19 8.01 4.87
C HIS A 41 -0.78 6.60 4.92
N ASP A 42 -2.02 6.46 5.40
CA ASP A 42 -2.69 5.16 5.44
C ASP A 42 -2.96 4.65 4.02
N PHE A 43 -3.36 5.55 3.11
CA PHE A 43 -3.56 5.19 1.71
C PHE A 43 -2.26 4.70 1.06
N ALA A 44 -1.16 5.44 1.20
CA ALA A 44 0.16 4.99 0.72
C ALA A 44 0.57 3.64 1.33
N SER A 45 0.36 3.46 2.64
CA SER A 45 0.69 2.21 3.33
C SER A 45 -0.12 1.03 2.77
N LYS A 46 -1.41 1.24 2.48
CA LYS A 46 -2.27 0.23 1.85
C LYS A 46 -1.76 -0.16 0.46
N LEU A 47 -1.40 0.83 -0.38
CA LEU A 47 -0.86 0.56 -1.71
C LEU A 47 0.48 -0.20 -1.65
N LEU A 48 1.36 0.17 -0.71
CA LEU A 48 2.62 -0.54 -0.50
C LEU A 48 2.42 -1.99 -0.07
N ASN A 49 1.43 -2.26 0.79
CA ASN A 49 1.11 -3.63 1.20
C ASN A 49 0.63 -4.46 0.00
N ILE A 50 -0.31 -3.94 -0.80
CA ILE A 50 -0.76 -4.59 -2.05
C ILE A 50 0.45 -4.89 -2.96
N CYS A 51 1.36 -3.93 -3.08
CA CYS A 51 2.57 -4.06 -3.88
C CYS A 51 3.52 -5.16 -3.40
N THR A 52 3.65 -5.29 -2.08
CA THR A 52 4.51 -6.29 -1.41
C THR A 52 3.91 -7.69 -1.52
N ASP A 53 2.59 -7.78 -1.41
CA ASP A 53 1.87 -9.06 -1.42
C ASP A 53 1.65 -9.61 -2.84
N TYR A 54 1.79 -8.77 -3.87
CA TYR A 54 1.64 -9.17 -5.26
C TYR A 54 2.73 -10.16 -5.73
N LYS A 55 2.30 -11.36 -6.11
CA LYS A 55 3.17 -12.42 -6.66
C LYS A 55 2.91 -12.60 -8.16
N PRO A 56 3.90 -12.33 -9.03
CA PRO A 56 3.73 -12.51 -10.47
C PRO A 56 3.63 -14.01 -10.81
N GLN A 57 2.85 -14.37 -11.83
CA GLN A 57 2.65 -15.76 -12.26
C GLN A 57 3.84 -16.36 -13.03
N THR A 58 4.80 -15.55 -13.48
CA THR A 58 5.95 -16.00 -14.31
C THR A 58 7.20 -16.35 -13.49
N ARG A 59 8.13 -17.09 -14.10
CA ARG A 59 9.30 -17.80 -13.52
C ARG A 59 10.22 -17.00 -12.57
N GLU A 60 10.09 -15.67 -12.51
CA GLU A 60 10.75 -14.81 -11.54
C GLU A 60 10.22 -14.97 -10.10
N ALA A 61 9.18 -15.80 -9.89
CA ALA A 61 8.63 -16.16 -8.58
C ALA A 61 9.65 -16.69 -7.53
N ASN A 62 10.85 -17.08 -7.97
CA ASN A 62 11.93 -17.56 -7.10
C ASN A 62 12.92 -16.46 -6.68
N VAL A 63 12.85 -15.26 -7.27
CA VAL A 63 13.64 -14.12 -6.81
C VAL A 63 12.92 -13.56 -5.59
N LYS A 64 13.53 -13.71 -4.40
CA LYS A 64 13.06 -13.05 -3.19
C LYS A 64 12.99 -11.56 -3.48
N GLN A 65 11.79 -11.03 -3.66
CA GLN A 65 11.62 -9.60 -3.83
C GLN A 65 12.08 -8.92 -2.54
N THR A 66 13.18 -8.19 -2.63
CA THR A 66 13.79 -7.54 -1.47
C THR A 66 13.12 -6.20 -1.16
N THR A 67 12.64 -5.51 -2.20
CA THR A 67 12.03 -4.18 -2.05
C THR A 67 10.88 -3.94 -3.05
N SER A 68 9.76 -3.45 -2.51
CA SER A 68 8.66 -2.82 -3.25
C SER A 68 8.66 -1.33 -2.96
N ARG A 69 8.38 -0.50 -3.97
CA ARG A 69 8.21 0.94 -3.80
C ARG A 69 6.99 1.41 -4.58
N ILE A 70 6.28 2.38 -4.01
CA ILE A 70 5.20 3.10 -4.67
C ILE A 70 5.64 4.55 -4.92
N ASN A 71 5.01 5.20 -5.90
CA ASN A 71 5.20 6.63 -6.17
C ASN A 71 3.80 7.28 -6.21
N ASP A 72 3.57 8.27 -5.37
CA ASP A 72 2.31 9.00 -5.27
C ASP A 72 1.98 9.77 -6.57
N LEU A 73 3.00 10.19 -7.32
CA LEU A 73 2.84 10.79 -8.66
C LEU A 73 2.53 9.77 -9.77
N LYS A 74 2.46 8.48 -9.43
CA LYS A 74 2.16 7.38 -10.38
C LYS A 74 0.93 6.58 -9.92
N VAL A 75 -0.02 7.27 -9.29
CA VAL A 75 -1.39 6.78 -9.07
C VAL A 75 -2.30 7.45 -10.09
N ASP A 76 -2.98 6.65 -10.89
CA ASP A 76 -3.97 7.09 -11.88
C ASP A 76 -5.36 6.89 -11.29
N PHE A 77 -5.94 7.95 -10.73
CA PHE A 77 -7.28 7.93 -10.15
C PHE A 77 -8.37 7.76 -11.21
N GLN A 78 -8.16 8.20 -12.44
CA GLN A 78 -9.13 8.05 -13.53
C GLN A 78 -9.24 6.58 -13.97
N LYS A 79 -8.11 5.90 -14.12
CA LYS A 79 -8.07 4.48 -14.51
C LYS A 79 -8.15 3.53 -13.31
N CYS A 80 -8.09 4.08 -12.11
CA CYS A 80 -8.02 3.34 -10.86
C CYS A 80 -6.86 2.36 -10.81
N THR A 81 -5.66 2.83 -11.12
CA THR A 81 -4.44 2.00 -11.10
C THR A 81 -3.29 2.72 -10.42
N PHE A 82 -2.27 1.97 -10.01
CA PHE A 82 -1.02 2.53 -9.49
C PHE A 82 0.19 1.71 -9.90
N LEU A 83 1.33 2.39 -10.03
CA LEU A 83 2.60 1.76 -10.38
C LEU A 83 3.32 1.22 -9.15
N CYS A 84 3.55 -0.09 -9.18
CA CYS A 84 4.44 -0.82 -8.30
C CYS A 84 5.84 -0.92 -8.91
N LYS A 85 6.79 -0.20 -8.32
CA LYS A 85 8.21 -0.34 -8.66
C LYS A 85 8.81 -1.48 -7.88
N ARG A 86 9.46 -2.39 -8.60
CA ARG A 86 10.14 -3.57 -8.07
C ARG A 86 11.58 -3.59 -8.58
N GLU A 87 12.38 -4.46 -8.00
CA GLU A 87 13.75 -4.71 -8.48
C GLU A 87 13.76 -5.23 -9.92
N PHE A 88 12.81 -6.11 -10.25
CA PHE A 88 12.59 -6.65 -11.59
C PHE A 88 11.13 -6.48 -11.98
N GLY A 89 10.89 -5.93 -13.17
CA GLY A 89 9.56 -5.73 -13.73
C GLY A 89 8.69 -4.76 -12.91
N ASN A 90 8.55 -3.52 -13.39
CA ASN A 90 7.48 -2.67 -12.88
C ASN A 90 6.13 -3.30 -13.22
N VAL A 91 5.19 -3.24 -12.29
CA VAL A 91 3.82 -3.73 -12.51
C VAL A 91 2.83 -2.63 -12.20
N THR A 92 1.79 -2.52 -13.01
CA THR A 92 0.63 -1.66 -12.74
C THR A 92 -0.46 -2.53 -12.13
N LEU A 93 -0.96 -2.14 -10.97
CA LEU A 93 -2.02 -2.86 -10.26
C LEU A 93 -3.27 -1.97 -10.13
N ASP A 94 -4.44 -2.60 -10.00
CA ASP A 94 -5.68 -1.89 -9.73
C ASP A 94 -5.68 -1.32 -8.30
N LEU A 95 -6.27 -0.12 -8.16
CA LEU A 95 -6.63 0.42 -6.86
C LEU A 95 -7.80 -0.39 -6.26
N PRO A 96 -7.90 -0.49 -4.92
CA PRO A 96 -9.08 -1.07 -4.27
C PRO A 96 -10.37 -0.39 -4.76
N GLU A 97 -11.44 -1.14 -4.97
CA GLU A 97 -12.72 -0.62 -5.50
C GLU A 97 -13.26 0.57 -4.69
N GLU A 98 -13.16 0.51 -3.36
CA GLU A 98 -13.62 1.57 -2.45
C GLU A 98 -12.69 2.80 -2.39
N THR A 99 -11.66 2.86 -3.23
CA THR A 99 -10.74 4.02 -3.26
C THR A 99 -11.47 5.22 -3.85
N PRO A 100 -11.55 6.36 -3.15
CA PRO A 100 -12.10 7.58 -3.72
C PRO A 100 -11.31 8.00 -4.96
N CYS A 101 -11.98 8.26 -6.06
CA CYS A 101 -11.36 8.58 -7.35
C CYS A 101 -11.83 9.92 -7.95
N GLY A 102 -12.66 10.66 -7.22
CA GLY A 102 -13.14 11.96 -7.65
C GLY A 102 -13.94 12.71 -6.58
N PRO A 103 -14.29 13.98 -6.83
CA PRO A 103 -15.17 14.74 -5.96
C PRO A 103 -16.58 14.09 -5.96
N ASN A 104 -17.35 14.24 -4.88
CA ASN A 104 -18.71 13.66 -4.73
C ASN A 104 -18.77 12.16 -4.41
N ASN A 105 -17.80 11.63 -3.66
CA ASN A 105 -17.78 10.23 -3.20
C ASN A 105 -17.73 9.18 -4.33
N GLN A 106 -17.22 9.56 -5.50
CA GLN A 106 -16.93 8.63 -6.58
C GLN A 106 -15.83 7.66 -6.15
N THR A 107 -15.96 6.39 -6.52
CA THR A 107 -15.00 5.33 -6.15
C THR A 107 -14.58 4.50 -7.35
N CYS A 108 -13.45 3.82 -7.22
CA CYS A 108 -12.92 2.92 -8.24
C CYS A 108 -13.80 1.72 -8.60
N LYS A 109 -14.92 1.52 -7.90
CA LYS A 109 -15.96 0.57 -8.25
C LYS A 109 -16.66 0.92 -9.58
N ILE A 110 -16.79 2.21 -9.89
CA ILE A 110 -17.37 2.72 -11.15
C ILE A 110 -16.34 3.64 -11.81
N LYS A 111 -15.40 3.05 -12.56
CA LYS A 111 -14.23 3.75 -13.10
C LYS A 111 -14.62 4.90 -14.04
N GLU A 112 -15.78 4.79 -14.69
CA GLU A 112 -16.31 5.77 -15.63
C GLU A 112 -16.68 7.11 -14.97
N GLU A 113 -16.95 7.10 -13.65
CA GLU A 113 -17.23 8.31 -12.88
C GLU A 113 -15.96 9.01 -12.40
N CYS A 114 -14.81 8.32 -12.42
CA CYS A 114 -13.56 8.85 -11.88
C CYS A 114 -12.99 9.98 -12.74
N VAL A 115 -12.36 10.96 -12.09
CA VAL A 115 -11.80 12.14 -12.76
C VAL A 115 -10.27 12.12 -12.71
N PRO A 116 -9.58 12.68 -13.72
CA PRO A 116 -8.15 12.86 -13.66
C PRO A 116 -7.77 13.82 -12.53
N TYR A 117 -6.64 13.57 -11.87
CA TYR A 117 -6.08 14.46 -10.87
C TYR A 117 -4.65 14.85 -11.25
N THR A 118 -4.39 16.16 -11.30
CA THR A 118 -3.06 16.73 -11.51
C THR A 118 -2.67 17.48 -10.23
N PRO A 119 -1.60 17.07 -9.54
CA PRO A 119 -1.12 17.80 -8.36
C PRO A 119 -0.80 19.27 -8.69
N GLY A 120 -1.36 20.21 -7.94
CA GLY A 120 -1.01 21.63 -8.02
C GLY A 120 -1.76 22.46 -9.08
N CYS A 121 -2.80 21.91 -9.70
CA CYS A 121 -3.73 22.65 -10.58
C CYS A 121 -5.09 22.87 -9.94
#